data_AF-A0A5D4TCD8-F1
#
_entry.id   AF-A0A5D4TCD8-F1
#
_cell.length_a   1.000
_cell.length_b   1.000
_cell.length_c   1.000
_cell.angle_alpha   90.00
_cell.angle_beta   90.00
_cell.angle_gamma   90.00
#
_symmetry.space_group_name_H-M   'P 1'
#
loop_
_entity.id
_entity.type
_entity.pdbx_description
1 polymer ?
#
loop_
_entity_poly.entity_id
_entity_poly.type
_entity_poly.pdbx_seq_one_letter_code
_entity_poly.pdbx_strand_id
1 'polypeptide(L)'
;MEVQIGGLVGLYGGAVIGILAWWFGRRMAKKQRGLDELHAHIWQKARAISWFFTLASIYLLFTLIMFGMELRPAIVLAVIMVVHMTSWGFTGMILSINMNMSEPLKPSKVKFGIFIVALSVICFAILSITTGNWWFLLASVPPNTIGIIFAFTPEKSSEEF
;
A
#
# COMPACT_ATOMS: atom_id res chain seq x y z
N MET A 1 1.22 -4.99 33.41
CA MET A 1 1.05 -4.65 31.98
C MET A 1 -0.34 -4.10 31.81
N GLU A 2 -0.48 -2.81 31.54
CA GLU A 2 -1.76 -2.25 31.12
C GLU A 2 -2.07 -2.75 29.70
N VAL A 3 -3.27 -3.26 29.50
CA VAL A 3 -3.73 -3.70 28.20
C VAL A 3 -3.89 -2.46 27.31
N GLN A 4 -3.17 -2.38 26.20
CA GLN A 4 -3.34 -1.30 25.22
C GLN A 4 -4.62 -1.50 24.42
N ILE A 5 -5.76 -1.14 25.02
CA ILE A 5 -7.09 -1.32 24.45
C ILE A 5 -7.18 -0.67 23.05
N GLY A 6 -6.66 0.56 22.89
CA GLY A 6 -6.63 1.24 21.59
C GLY A 6 -5.85 0.48 20.51
N GLY A 7 -4.72 -0.13 20.88
CA GLY A 7 -3.93 -0.96 19.96
C GLY A 7 -4.67 -2.23 19.54
N LEU A 8 -5.37 -2.88 20.47
CA LEU A 8 -6.19 -4.07 20.17
C LEU A 8 -7.40 -3.71 19.30
N VAL A 9 -8.09 -2.61 19.58
CA VAL A 9 -9.19 -2.10 18.76
C VAL A 9 -8.71 -1.79 17.36
N GLY A 10 -7.55 -1.14 17.21
CA GLY A 10 -6.95 -0.87 15.90
C GLY A 10 -6.61 -2.15 15.13
N LEU A 11 -5.96 -3.11 15.79
CA LEU A 11 -5.55 -4.37 15.18
C LEU A 11 -6.75 -5.22 14.72
N TYR A 12 -7.66 -5.54 15.65
CA TYR A 12 -8.79 -6.41 15.36
C TYR A 12 -9.91 -5.70 14.60
N GLY A 13 -10.16 -4.42 14.89
CA GLY A 13 -11.10 -3.59 14.13
C GLY A 13 -10.64 -3.45 12.68
N GLY A 14 -9.36 -3.16 12.45
CA GLY A 14 -8.78 -3.13 11.11
C GLY A 14 -8.89 -4.48 10.39
N ALA A 15 -8.62 -5.59 11.07
CA ALA A 15 -8.77 -6.93 10.50
C ALA A 15 -10.24 -7.22 10.10
N VAL A 16 -11.21 -6.90 10.95
CA VAL A 16 -12.65 -7.08 10.65
C VAL A 16 -13.06 -6.26 9.44
N ILE A 17 -12.71 -4.97 9.40
CA ILE A 17 -13.03 -4.10 8.26
C ILE A 17 -12.37 -4.63 6.98
N GLY A 18 -11.11 -5.08 7.05
CA GLY A 18 -10.39 -5.67 5.93
C GLY A 18 -11.06 -6.94 5.39
N ILE A 19 -11.47 -7.84 6.28
CA ILE A 19 -12.20 -9.08 5.90
C ILE A 19 -13.54 -8.74 5.25
N LEU A 20 -14.30 -7.81 5.83
CA LEU A 20 -15.58 -7.37 5.28
C LEU A 20 -15.41 -6.74 3.90
N ALA A 21 -14.46 -5.80 3.75
CA ALA A 21 -14.15 -5.17 2.47
C ALA A 21 -13.75 -6.19 1.41
N TRP A 22 -12.91 -7.16 1.78
CA TRP A 22 -12.54 -8.26 0.89
C TRP A 22 -13.73 -9.14 0.49
N TRP A 23 -14.59 -9.51 1.44
CA TRP A 23 -15.77 -10.33 1.20
C TRP A 23 -16.78 -9.64 0.27
N PHE A 24 -17.13 -8.38 0.55
CA PHE A 24 -18.01 -7.58 -0.29
C PHE A 24 -17.40 -7.34 -1.67
N GLY A 25 -16.11 -7.01 -1.75
CA GLY A 25 -15.38 -6.84 -3.00
C GLY A 25 -15.43 -8.09 -3.89
N ARG A 26 -15.18 -9.27 -3.32
CA ARG A 26 -15.30 -10.56 -4.02
C ARG A 26 -16.72 -10.83 -4.50
N ARG A 27 -17.74 -10.52 -3.69
CA ARG A 27 -19.14 -10.71 -4.07
C ARG A 27 -19.54 -9.81 -5.24
N MET A 28 -19.07 -8.56 -5.26
CA MET A 28 -19.30 -7.64 -6.38
C MET A 28 -18.53 -8.08 -7.64
N ALA A 29 -17.24 -8.43 -7.50
CA ALA A 29 -16.43 -8.92 -8.61
C ALA A 29 -17.03 -10.16 -9.27
N LYS A 30 -17.56 -11.10 -8.48
CA LYS A 30 -18.26 -12.29 -9.01
C LYS A 30 -19.51 -11.92 -9.83
N LYS A 31 -20.30 -10.94 -9.38
CA LYS A 31 -21.48 -10.47 -10.12
C LYS A 31 -21.11 -9.85 -11.47
N GLN A 32 -19.94 -9.21 -11.54
CA GLN A 32 -19.42 -8.56 -12.75
C GLN A 32 -18.49 -9.46 -13.58
N ARG A 33 -18.40 -10.77 -13.27
CA ARG A 33 -17.47 -11.72 -13.91
C ARG A 33 -15.98 -11.33 -13.83
N GLY A 34 -15.59 -10.46 -12.91
CA GLY A 34 -14.19 -10.01 -12.72
C GLY A 34 -13.31 -10.97 -11.90
N LEU A 35 -13.73 -12.23 -11.72
CA LEU A 35 -12.95 -13.29 -11.07
C LEU A 35 -12.52 -14.31 -12.13
N ASP A 36 -11.81 -13.84 -13.15
CA ASP A 36 -11.33 -14.61 -14.28
C ASP A 36 -9.87 -15.08 -14.12
N GLU A 37 -9.32 -15.68 -15.17
CA GLU A 37 -7.93 -16.14 -15.20
C GLU A 37 -6.93 -14.98 -15.10
N LEU A 38 -7.26 -13.83 -15.69
CA LEU A 38 -6.46 -12.62 -15.60
C LEU A 38 -6.37 -12.13 -14.15
N HIS A 39 -7.51 -12.08 -13.44
CA HIS A 39 -7.55 -11.76 -12.02
C HIS A 39 -6.67 -12.73 -11.21
N ALA A 40 -6.78 -14.04 -11.44
CA ALA A 40 -5.96 -15.03 -10.75
C ALA A 40 -4.46 -14.81 -11.01
N HIS A 41 -4.09 -14.57 -12.27
CA HIS A 41 -2.72 -14.28 -12.67
C HIS A 41 -2.16 -13.01 -11.98
N ILE A 42 -2.93 -11.93 -11.97
CA ILE A 42 -2.55 -10.65 -11.35
C ILE A 42 -2.28 -10.84 -9.86
N TRP A 43 -3.22 -11.46 -9.13
CA TRP A 43 -3.09 -11.56 -7.66
C TRP A 43 -2.07 -12.61 -7.22
N GLN A 44 -1.80 -13.62 -8.04
CA GLN A 44 -0.66 -14.53 -7.84
C GLN A 44 0.67 -13.80 -8.03
N LYS A 45 0.81 -13.01 -9.10
CA LYS A 45 2.02 -12.23 -9.37
C LYS A 45 2.25 -11.15 -8.32
N ALA A 46 1.20 -10.46 -7.89
CA ALA A 46 1.28 -9.48 -6.82
C ALA A 46 1.75 -10.11 -5.49
N ARG A 47 1.30 -11.32 -5.17
CA ARG A 47 1.75 -12.07 -3.98
C ARG A 47 3.22 -12.47 -4.10
N ALA A 48 3.68 -12.92 -5.28
CA ALA A 48 5.09 -13.23 -5.49
C ALA A 48 5.97 -11.97 -5.30
N ILE A 49 5.51 -10.82 -5.81
CA ILE A 49 6.21 -9.54 -5.65
C ILE A 49 6.27 -9.09 -4.18
N SER A 50 5.16 -9.21 -3.42
CA SER A 50 5.14 -8.80 -2.01
C SER A 50 6.12 -9.58 -1.13
N TRP A 51 6.44 -10.83 -1.48
CA TRP A 51 7.47 -11.61 -0.80
C TRP A 51 8.87 -10.97 -0.90
N PHE A 52 9.24 -10.39 -2.05
CA PHE A 52 10.52 -9.69 -2.18
C PHE A 52 10.60 -8.46 -1.26
N PHE A 53 9.53 -7.65 -1.19
CA PHE A 53 9.45 -6.50 -0.28
C PHE A 53 9.48 -6.93 1.19
N THR A 54 8.81 -8.03 1.52
CA THR A 54 8.77 -8.59 2.87
C THR A 54 10.17 -9.07 3.28
N LEU A 55 10.85 -9.80 2.39
CA LEU A 55 12.20 -10.29 2.62
C LEU A 55 13.18 -9.13 2.83
N ALA A 56 13.15 -8.12 1.95
CA ALA A 56 13.98 -6.92 2.09
C ALA A 56 13.75 -6.23 3.45
N SER A 57 12.50 -6.13 3.87
CA SER A 57 12.14 -5.50 5.16
C SER A 57 12.62 -6.29 6.36
N ILE A 58 12.55 -7.63 6.30
CA ILE A 58 13.10 -8.51 7.33
C ILE A 58 14.62 -8.31 7.45
N TYR A 59 15.34 -8.29 6.33
CA TYR A 59 16.80 -8.05 6.35
C TYR A 59 17.16 -6.68 6.91
N LEU A 60 16.40 -5.64 6.56
CA LEU A 60 16.59 -4.31 7.13
C LEU A 60 16.38 -4.33 8.65
N LEU A 61 15.24 -4.84 9.13
CA LEU A 61 14.94 -4.93 10.57
C LEU A 61 15.97 -5.78 11.33
N PHE A 62 16.46 -6.86 10.72
CA PHE A 62 17.50 -7.70 11.31
C PHE A 62 18.84 -6.95 11.41
N THR A 63 19.20 -6.19 10.37
CA THR A 63 20.41 -5.35 10.38
C THR A 63 20.36 -4.30 11.48
N LEU A 64 19.19 -3.68 11.69
CA LEU A 64 18.97 -2.73 12.79
C LEU A 64 19.23 -3.36 14.17
N ILE A 65 18.80 -4.61 14.38
CA ILE A 65 19.07 -5.36 15.61
C ILE A 65 20.58 -5.65 15.75
N MET A 66 21.27 -6.01 14.67
CA MET A 66 22.73 -6.24 14.67
C MET A 66 23.53 -4.98 15.01
N PHE A 67 22.99 -3.79 14.72
CA PHE A 67 23.55 -2.50 15.15
C PHE A 67 23.21 -2.13 16.61
N GLY A 68 22.57 -3.03 17.36
CA GLY A 68 22.26 -2.85 18.78
C GLY A 68 20.96 -2.11 19.06
N MET A 69 20.07 -1.93 18.07
CA MET A 69 18.78 -1.28 18.32
C MET A 69 17.76 -2.24 18.94
N GLU A 70 17.17 -1.82 20.06
CA GLU A 70 16.11 -2.57 20.73
C GLU A 70 14.75 -2.34 20.04
N LEU A 71 14.39 -3.24 19.13
CA LEU A 71 13.09 -3.20 18.46
C LEU A 71 12.05 -4.02 19.23
N ARG A 72 10.93 -3.38 19.59
CA ARG A 72 9.80 -4.08 20.23
C ARG A 72 9.16 -5.08 19.25
N PRO A 73 8.88 -6.34 19.65
CA PRO A 73 8.27 -7.34 18.77
C PRO A 73 6.98 -6.87 18.09
N ALA A 74 6.12 -6.14 18.81
CA ALA A 74 4.88 -5.60 18.28
C ALA A 74 5.11 -4.65 17.08
N ILE A 75 6.16 -3.81 17.13
CA ILE A 75 6.51 -2.89 16.04
C ILE A 75 7.08 -3.67 14.85
N VAL A 76 7.96 -4.64 15.12
CA VAL A 76 8.54 -5.50 14.08
C VAL A 76 7.45 -6.21 13.30
N LEU A 77 6.49 -6.85 14.00
CA LEU A 77 5.36 -7.53 13.37
C LEU A 77 4.45 -6.56 12.62
N ALA A 78 4.17 -5.38 13.17
CA ALA A 78 3.36 -4.37 12.50
C ALA A 78 4.01 -3.90 11.19
N VAL A 79 5.31 -3.61 11.20
CA VAL A 79 6.06 -3.18 9.99
C VAL A 79 6.05 -4.28 8.94
N ILE A 80 6.36 -5.53 9.30
CA ILE A 80 6.35 -6.66 8.37
C ILE A 80 4.95 -6.84 7.76
N MET A 81 3.91 -6.80 8.59
CA MET A 81 2.51 -6.93 8.13
C MET A 81 2.12 -5.80 7.18
N VAL A 82 2.43 -4.55 7.54
CA VAL A 82 2.13 -3.37 6.72
C VAL A 82 2.85 -3.47 5.39
N VAL A 83 4.15 -3.77 5.36
CA VAL A 83 4.90 -3.91 4.10
C VAL A 83 4.31 -5.02 3.23
N HIS A 84 4.03 -6.19 3.80
CA HIS A 84 3.50 -7.30 3.04
C HIS A 84 2.14 -6.97 2.41
N MET A 85 1.20 -6.47 3.22
CA MET A 85 -0.17 -6.19 2.79
C MET A 85 -0.23 -5.00 1.81
N THR A 86 0.54 -3.95 2.06
CA THR A 86 0.57 -2.77 1.17
C THR A 86 1.24 -3.10 -0.15
N SER A 87 2.40 -3.75 -0.16
CA SER A 87 3.07 -4.14 -1.41
C SER A 87 2.21 -5.10 -2.24
N TRP A 88 1.52 -6.05 -1.61
CA TRP A 88 0.57 -6.94 -2.28
C TRP A 88 -0.61 -6.16 -2.89
N GLY A 89 -1.27 -5.31 -2.09
CA GLY A 89 -2.42 -4.52 -2.52
C GLY A 89 -2.11 -3.54 -3.65
N PHE A 90 -1.03 -2.75 -3.51
CA PHE A 90 -0.62 -1.78 -4.53
C PHE A 90 -0.14 -2.47 -5.81
N THR A 91 0.62 -3.56 -5.72
CA THR A 91 1.05 -4.30 -6.91
C THR A 91 -0.14 -4.90 -7.65
N GLY A 92 -1.10 -5.50 -6.91
CA GLY A 92 -2.33 -6.02 -7.49
C GLY A 92 -3.15 -4.94 -8.18
N MET A 93 -3.27 -3.76 -7.57
CA MET A 93 -3.95 -2.60 -8.15
C MET A 93 -3.25 -2.10 -9.42
N ILE A 94 -1.93 -1.87 -9.39
CA ILE A 94 -1.16 -1.39 -10.54
C ILE A 94 -1.27 -2.37 -11.71
N LEU A 95 -1.10 -3.67 -11.45
CA LEU A 95 -1.24 -4.70 -12.49
C LEU A 95 -2.67 -4.76 -13.04
N SER A 96 -3.68 -4.65 -12.18
CA SER A 96 -5.08 -4.62 -12.60
C SER A 96 -5.38 -3.43 -13.51
N ILE A 97 -4.88 -2.23 -13.19
CA ILE A 97 -5.07 -1.05 -14.05
C ILE A 97 -4.31 -1.23 -15.36
N ASN A 98 -3.02 -1.57 -15.28
CA ASN A 98 -2.14 -1.64 -16.44
C ASN A 98 -2.56 -2.73 -17.45
N MET A 99 -3.09 -3.87 -16.99
CA MET A 99 -3.50 -4.98 -17.87
C MET A 99 -4.93 -4.83 -18.40
N ASN A 100 -5.73 -3.90 -17.87
CA ASN A 100 -7.08 -3.60 -18.38
C ASN A 100 -7.15 -2.30 -19.19
N MET A 101 -6.06 -1.52 -19.28
CA MET A 101 -5.98 -0.31 -20.09
C MET A 101 -5.51 -0.62 -21.52
N SER A 102 -5.96 0.17 -22.49
CA SER A 102 -5.51 0.10 -23.89
C SER A 102 -4.07 0.59 -24.06
N GLU A 103 -3.68 1.61 -23.29
CA GLU A 103 -2.31 2.12 -23.23
C GLU A 103 -1.71 1.80 -21.85
N PRO A 104 -0.55 1.13 -21.79
CA PRO A 104 0.05 0.76 -20.52
C PRO A 104 0.57 1.99 -19.77
N LEU A 105 0.54 1.92 -18.45
CA LEU A 105 1.10 2.95 -17.57
C LEU A 105 2.61 3.05 -17.76
N LYS A 106 3.11 4.28 -17.96
CA LYS A 106 4.55 4.52 -18.03
C LYS A 106 5.19 4.31 -16.65
N PRO A 107 6.18 3.40 -16.51
CA PRO A 107 6.80 3.11 -15.22
C PRO A 107 7.41 4.33 -14.53
N SER A 108 7.91 5.31 -15.28
CA SER A 108 8.47 6.56 -14.74
C SER A 108 7.41 7.39 -14.00
N LYS A 109 6.20 7.53 -14.57
CA LYS A 109 5.09 8.26 -13.94
C LYS A 109 4.57 7.55 -12.69
N VAL A 110 4.44 6.23 -12.76
CA VAL A 110 4.04 5.41 -11.60
C VAL A 110 5.05 5.58 -10.46
N LYS A 111 6.36 5.46 -10.74
CA LYS A 111 7.42 5.66 -9.74
C LYS A 111 7.38 7.07 -9.14
N PHE A 112 7.19 8.09 -9.97
CA PHE A 112 7.13 9.48 -9.52
C PHE A 112 5.89 9.75 -8.65
N GLY A 113 4.71 9.26 -9.04
CA GLY A 113 3.49 9.43 -8.26
C GLY A 113 3.54 8.70 -6.91
N ILE A 114 4.07 7.47 -6.88
CA ILE A 114 4.34 6.75 -5.63
C ILE A 114 5.34 7.51 -4.75
N PHE A 115 6.38 8.10 -5.35
CA PHE A 115 7.35 8.92 -4.63
C PHE A 115 6.71 10.14 -3.97
N ILE A 116 5.83 10.85 -4.69
CA ILE A 116 5.06 11.98 -4.11
C ILE A 116 4.27 11.53 -2.89
N VAL A 117 3.52 10.41 -3.01
CA VAL A 117 2.71 9.86 -1.91
C VAL A 117 3.58 9.48 -0.72
N ALA A 118 4.71 8.80 -0.96
CA ALA A 118 5.61 8.40 0.11
C ALA A 118 6.19 9.63 0.83
N LEU A 119 6.65 10.63 0.07
CA LEU A 119 7.24 11.84 0.61
C LEU A 119 6.22 12.65 1.43
N SER A 120 5.01 12.86 0.91
CA SER A 120 3.95 13.57 1.64
C SER A 120 3.58 12.85 2.93
N VAL A 121 3.34 11.52 2.89
CA VAL A 121 3.02 10.76 4.10
C VAL A 121 4.12 10.89 5.14
N ILE A 122 5.39 10.79 4.76
CA ILE A 122 6.53 10.92 5.69
C ILE A 122 6.58 12.33 6.29
N CYS A 123 6.53 13.38 5.45
CA CYS A 123 6.59 14.77 5.92
C CYS A 123 5.43 15.11 6.87
N PHE A 124 4.20 14.75 6.51
CA PHE A 124 3.02 15.02 7.33
C PHE A 124 2.95 14.15 8.59
N ALA A 125 3.49 12.93 8.56
CA ALA A 125 3.64 12.11 9.76
C ALA A 125 4.64 12.74 10.74
N ILE A 126 5.78 13.23 10.25
CA ILE A 126 6.76 13.95 11.08
C ILE A 126 6.11 15.19 11.70
N LEU A 127 5.42 16.02 10.90
CA LEU A 127 4.70 17.20 11.40
C LEU A 127 3.64 16.85 12.44
N SER A 128 2.89 15.76 12.23
CA SER A 128 1.88 15.30 13.17
C SER A 128 2.49 14.90 14.52
N ILE A 129 3.61 14.19 14.49
CA ILE A 129 4.34 13.76 15.70
C ILE A 129 4.95 14.95 16.43
N THR A 130 5.61 15.87 15.72
CA THR A 130 6.30 17.01 16.33
C THR A 130 5.35 18.04 16.93
N THR A 131 4.17 18.22 16.32
CA THR A 131 3.15 19.19 16.80
C THR A 131 2.10 18.57 17.72
N GLY A 132 2.05 17.24 17.82
CA GLY A 132 0.98 16.51 18.49
C GLY A 132 -0.40 16.65 17.81
N ASN A 133 -0.44 17.20 16.60
CA ASN A 133 -1.69 17.46 15.89
C ASN A 133 -1.94 16.42 14.79
N TRP A 134 -2.97 15.60 14.97
CA TRP A 134 -3.35 14.56 14.01
C TRP A 134 -3.94 15.12 12.70
N TRP A 135 -4.38 16.38 12.67
CA TRP A 135 -4.90 17.03 11.45
C TRP A 135 -3.87 17.09 10.32
N PHE A 136 -2.57 17.09 10.63
CA PHE A 136 -1.53 17.01 9.60
C PHE A 136 -1.59 15.71 8.79
N LEU A 137 -2.04 14.60 9.39
CA LEU A 137 -2.24 13.35 8.64
C LEU A 137 -3.38 13.50 7.62
N LEU A 138 -4.46 14.21 7.97
CA LEU A 138 -5.53 14.53 7.03
C LEU A 138 -5.07 15.51 5.94
N ALA A 139 -4.21 16.46 6.28
CA ALA A 139 -3.62 17.39 5.31
C ALA A 139 -2.70 16.69 4.28
N SER A 140 -2.30 15.44 4.52
CA SER A 140 -1.58 14.63 3.52
C SER A 140 -2.48 14.11 2.39
N VAL A 141 -3.81 14.15 2.56
CA VAL A 141 -4.74 13.58 1.58
C VAL A 141 -4.66 14.26 0.21
N PRO A 142 -4.66 15.61 0.07
CA PRO A 142 -4.54 16.25 -1.24
C PRO A 142 -3.29 15.86 -2.04
N PRO A 143 -2.04 15.96 -1.50
CA PRO A 143 -0.86 15.56 -2.26
C PRO A 143 -0.84 14.06 -2.56
N ASN A 144 -1.38 13.20 -1.69
CA ASN A 144 -1.52 11.78 -1.96
C ASN A 144 -2.44 11.52 -3.16
N THR A 145 -3.59 12.20 -3.21
CA THR A 145 -4.54 12.10 -4.33
C THR A 145 -3.90 12.55 -5.64
N ILE A 146 -3.13 13.65 -5.64
CA ILE A 146 -2.41 14.13 -6.82
C ILE A 146 -1.38 13.10 -7.30
N GLY A 147 -0.57 12.57 -6.38
CA GLY A 147 0.43 11.54 -6.71
C GLY A 147 -0.21 10.28 -7.31
N ILE A 148 -1.34 9.85 -6.78
CA ILE A 148 -2.12 8.71 -7.29
C ILE A 148 -2.68 9.00 -8.69
N ILE A 149 -3.30 10.16 -8.91
CA ILE A 149 -3.85 10.55 -10.22
C ILE A 149 -2.73 10.58 -11.26
N PHE A 150 -1.59 11.20 -10.94
CA PHE A 150 -0.45 11.27 -11.84
C PHE A 150 0.13 9.88 -12.15
N ALA A 151 0.23 8.99 -11.16
CA ALA A 151 0.70 7.63 -11.35
C ALA A 151 -0.18 6.82 -12.31
N PHE A 152 -1.50 7.06 -12.28
CA PHE A 152 -2.49 6.27 -13.00
C PHE A 152 -3.07 6.95 -14.24
N THR A 153 -2.54 8.11 -14.64
CA THR A 153 -2.94 8.78 -15.88
C THR A 153 -2.05 8.27 -17.05
N PRO A 154 -2.62 7.57 -18.04
CA PRO A 154 -1.88 7.15 -19.22
C PRO A 154 -1.41 8.38 -20.02
N GLU A 155 -0.28 8.24 -20.70
CA GLU A 155 0.19 9.29 -21.59
C GLU A 155 -0.40 9.04 -22.96
N LYS A 156 -1.30 9.92 -23.42
CA LYS A 156 -1.84 9.85 -24.78
C LYS A 156 -0.71 9.69 -25.76
N SER A 157 -0.75 8.62 -26.56
CA SER A 157 0.12 8.50 -27.72
C SER A 157 -0.07 9.71 -28.63
N SER A 158 1.03 10.35 -29.02
CA SER A 158 1.04 11.52 -29.90
C SER A 158 0.84 11.16 -31.38
N GLU A 159 0.22 10.01 -31.68
CA GLU A 159 0.03 9.49 -33.05
C GLU A 159 -1.33 9.84 -33.67
N GLU A 160 -2.08 10.76 -33.07
CA GLU A 160 -3.23 11.40 -33.72
C GLU A 160 -2.86 12.81 -34.20
N PHE A 161 -2.08 12.94 -35.27
CA PHE A 161 -2.13 14.06 -36.24
C PHE A 161 -1.47 13.67 -37.56
#